data_AF-A0A2D0W3N1-F1
#
_entry.id   AF-A0A2D0W3N1-F1
#
_cell.length_a   1.000
_cell.length_b   1.000
_cell.length_c   1.000
_cell.angle_alpha   90.00
_cell.angle_beta   90.00
_cell.angle_gamma   90.00
#
_symmetry.space_group_name_H-M   'P 1'
#
loop_
_entity.id
_entity.type
_entity.pdbx_description
1 polymer ?
#
loop_
_entity_poly.entity_id
_entity_poly.type
_entity_poly.pdbx_seq_one_letter_code
_entity_poly.pdbx_strand_id
1 'polypeptide(L)'
;MSGLPKYQINSLMGKTFYSLTISTRSLKCITNLVNKLFFNNLNNSSGHNAEASGIQAEKYIKSINEELYHYFDIVVLAHMIMGDGSMKNKGVTICTDCFNYKEVVILMNILKIKFDLNCTMHFEKHKPLNGLKLTKFTKLMKQNKLGNSRIYIPQSELMKIKSTLIPFMCSHFYYKINYK
;
A
#
# COMPACT_ATOMS: atom_id res chain seq x y z
N MET A 1 -8.79 14.77 -20.09
CA MET A 1 -10.23 14.72 -19.77
C MET A 1 -10.42 13.72 -18.64
N SER A 2 -11.03 14.06 -17.50
CA SER A 2 -11.50 13.05 -16.56
C SER A 2 -12.60 12.25 -17.24
N GLY A 3 -12.47 10.92 -17.28
CA GLY A 3 -13.51 10.09 -17.86
C GLY A 3 -14.75 10.12 -16.98
N LEU A 4 -15.93 10.06 -17.60
CA LEU A 4 -17.17 9.74 -16.89
C LEU A 4 -16.98 8.44 -16.07
N PRO A 5 -17.68 8.27 -14.92
CA PRO A 5 -17.65 7.01 -14.19
C PRO A 5 -17.89 5.83 -15.11
N LYS A 6 -17.03 4.81 -15.03
CA LYS A 6 -17.09 3.64 -15.89
C LYS A 6 -17.51 2.44 -15.05
N TYR A 7 -18.52 1.74 -15.53
CA TYR A 7 -18.90 0.43 -15.02
C TYR A 7 -18.44 -0.64 -16.00
N GLN A 8 -17.80 -1.68 -15.49
CA GLN A 8 -17.24 -2.77 -16.31
C GLN A 8 -17.60 -4.12 -15.68
N ILE A 9 -18.04 -5.03 -16.55
CA ILE A 9 -18.32 -6.44 -16.23
C ILE A 9 -17.27 -7.29 -16.96
N ASN A 10 -16.50 -8.07 -16.21
CA ASN A 10 -15.51 -9.00 -16.77
C ASN A 10 -15.87 -10.44 -16.37
N SER A 11 -15.61 -11.41 -17.24
CA SER A 11 -15.71 -12.83 -16.90
C SER A 11 -14.32 -13.46 -16.93
N LEU A 12 -13.92 -14.11 -15.84
CA LEU A 12 -12.65 -14.81 -15.72
C LEU A 12 -12.87 -16.16 -15.02
N MET A 13 -12.42 -17.25 -15.65
CA MET A 13 -12.57 -18.62 -15.12
C MET A 13 -14.03 -18.97 -14.75
N GLY A 14 -14.99 -18.55 -15.58
CA GLY A 14 -16.42 -18.77 -15.35
C GLY A 14 -17.06 -17.93 -14.24
N LYS A 15 -16.32 -16.97 -13.66
CA LYS A 15 -16.82 -16.04 -12.65
C LYS A 15 -16.97 -14.64 -13.22
N THR A 16 -18.10 -14.00 -12.94
CA THR A 16 -18.37 -12.61 -13.32
C THR A 16 -17.89 -11.66 -12.24
N PHE A 17 -17.15 -10.62 -12.64
CA PHE A 17 -16.62 -9.57 -11.79
C PHE A 17 -17.18 -8.22 -12.22
N TYR A 18 -17.74 -7.51 -11.25
CA TYR A 18 -18.29 -6.17 -11.43
C TYR A 18 -17.32 -5.14 -10.87
N SER A 19 -17.06 -4.08 -11.63
CA SER A 19 -16.17 -3.00 -11.20
C SER A 19 -16.73 -1.64 -11.56
N LEU A 20 -16.57 -0.70 -10.64
CA LEU A 20 -16.86 0.72 -10.84
C LEU A 20 -15.55 1.48 -10.76
N THR A 21 -15.23 2.25 -11.80
CA THR A 21 -14.04 3.09 -11.87
C THR A 21 -14.45 4.54 -11.95
N ILE A 22 -13.94 5.33 -11.02
CA ILE A 22 -14.08 6.79 -10.99
C ILE A 22 -12.68 7.37 -11.10
N SER A 23 -12.50 8.38 -11.96
CA SER A 23 -11.21 9.02 -12.18
C SER A 23 -11.33 10.53 -12.07
N THR A 24 -10.36 11.16 -11.43
CA THR A 24 -10.27 12.62 -11.38
C THR A 24 -9.49 13.14 -12.60
N ARG A 25 -9.61 14.44 -12.86
CA ARG A 25 -8.76 15.10 -13.87
C ARG A 25 -7.34 15.22 -13.33
N SER A 26 -6.34 15.07 -14.20
CA SER A 26 -4.96 15.36 -13.84
C SER A 26 -4.83 16.86 -13.58
N LEU A 27 -4.51 17.23 -12.34
CA LEU A 27 -4.26 18.60 -11.92
C LEU A 27 -2.82 18.71 -11.43
N LYS A 28 -2.10 19.72 -11.92
CA LYS A 28 -0.69 19.93 -11.58
C LYS A 28 -0.44 19.95 -10.07
N CYS A 29 -1.33 20.56 -9.28
CA CYS A 29 -1.20 20.59 -7.82
C CYS A 29 -1.27 19.19 -7.18
N ILE A 30 -2.22 18.35 -7.61
CA ILE A 30 -2.36 16.98 -7.11
C ILE A 30 -1.18 16.13 -7.58
N THR A 31 -0.82 16.22 -8.86
CA THR A 31 0.30 15.48 -9.43
C THR A 31 1.61 15.82 -8.73
N ASN A 32 1.88 17.10 -8.48
CA ASN A 32 3.10 17.53 -7.78
C ASN A 32 3.15 17.00 -6.34
N LEU A 33 2.03 17.07 -5.60
CA LEU A 33 1.95 16.56 -4.23
C LEU A 33 2.18 15.04 -4.20
N VAL A 34 1.47 14.30 -5.07
CA VAL A 34 1.58 12.84 -5.16
C VAL A 34 3.01 12.43 -5.55
N ASN A 35 3.61 13.11 -6.53
CA ASN A 35 4.97 12.83 -6.95
C ASN A 35 5.97 13.09 -5.82
N LYS A 36 5.83 14.21 -5.11
CA LYS A 36 6.69 14.55 -3.97
C LYS A 36 6.64 13.50 -2.85
N LEU A 37 5.45 13.01 -2.53
CA LEU A 37 5.25 12.13 -1.38
C LEU A 37 5.47 10.64 -1.69
N PHE A 38 5.16 10.20 -2.90
CA PHE A 38 5.06 8.78 -3.22
C PHE A 38 5.87 8.33 -4.42
N PHE A 39 6.59 9.19 -5.14
CA PHE A 39 7.35 8.77 -6.31
C PHE A 39 8.79 9.29 -6.30
N ASN A 40 9.73 8.36 -6.41
CA ASN A 40 11.15 8.68 -6.57
C ASN A 40 11.55 8.56 -8.05
N ASN A 41 12.30 9.55 -8.54
CA ASN A 41 12.90 9.53 -9.87
C ASN A 41 14.21 8.71 -9.81
N LEU A 42 14.28 7.62 -10.56
CA LEU A 42 15.43 6.73 -10.59
C LEU A 42 16.67 7.34 -11.26
N ASN A 43 16.48 8.36 -12.10
CA ASN A 43 17.56 8.93 -12.91
C ASN A 43 18.50 9.81 -12.07
N ASN A 44 18.10 10.21 -10.86
CA ASN A 44 18.88 11.05 -9.96
C ASN A 44 19.77 10.26 -8.99
N SER A 45 19.63 8.93 -8.94
CA SER A 45 20.33 8.06 -7.96
C SER A 45 21.64 7.48 -8.49
N SER A 46 21.94 7.64 -9.78
CA SER A 46 23.23 7.27 -10.36
C SER A 46 24.14 8.49 -10.42
N GLY A 47 24.85 8.75 -9.32
CA GLY A 47 26.05 9.57 -9.35
C GLY A 47 27.12 8.85 -10.18
N HIS A 48 27.12 9.08 -11.49
CA HIS A 48 28.29 9.11 -12.37
C HIS A 48 27.81 9.33 -13.81
N ASN A 49 28.18 10.50 -14.37
CA ASN A 49 28.31 10.87 -15.77
C ASN A 49 27.31 10.25 -16.77
N ALA A 50 26.24 10.97 -17.07
CA ALA A 50 25.46 10.77 -18.28
C ALA A 50 25.19 12.11 -18.97
N GLU A 51 26.25 12.79 -19.42
CA GLU A 51 26.15 13.64 -20.61
C GLU A 51 26.05 12.71 -21.83
N ALA A 52 24.82 12.36 -22.20
CA ALA A 52 24.51 11.88 -23.54
C ALA A 52 23.04 12.16 -23.84
N SER A 53 22.83 13.29 -24.51
CA SER A 53 21.72 13.63 -25.39
C SER A 53 20.82 12.44 -25.80
N GLY A 54 19.61 12.42 -25.24
CA GLY A 54 18.48 11.61 -25.65
C GLY A 54 17.28 11.90 -24.75
N ILE A 55 16.07 11.93 -25.30
CA ILE A 55 14.83 12.06 -24.50
C ILE A 55 14.67 10.76 -23.71
N GLN A 56 15.30 10.68 -22.54
CA GLN A 56 15.19 9.51 -21.67
C GLN A 56 13.92 9.68 -20.83
N ALA A 57 12.93 8.82 -21.06
CA ALA A 57 11.68 8.84 -20.31
C ALA A 57 11.98 8.71 -18.81
N GLU A 58 11.54 9.69 -18.02
CA GLU A 58 11.70 9.65 -16.57
C GLU A 58 10.99 8.42 -16.01
N LYS A 59 11.73 7.60 -15.26
CA LYS A 59 11.18 6.40 -14.63
C LYS A 59 10.91 6.67 -13.16
N TYR A 60 9.62 6.72 -12.82
CA TYR A 60 9.14 6.88 -11.46
C TYR A 60 8.80 5.54 -10.83
N ILE A 61 9.25 5.32 -9.60
CA ILE A 61 8.85 4.17 -8.79
C ILE A 61 8.09 4.67 -7.56
N LYS A 62 6.98 4.00 -7.25
CA LYS A 62 6.22 4.26 -6.04
C LYS A 62 7.08 3.90 -4.81
N SER A 63 7.21 4.84 -3.88
CA SER A 63 8.04 4.71 -2.67
C SER A 63 7.40 5.46 -1.50
N ILE A 64 7.93 5.26 -0.29
CA ILE A 64 7.52 6.02 0.91
C ILE A 64 8.71 6.86 1.38
N ASN A 65 8.49 8.17 1.48
CA ASN A 65 9.44 9.12 2.05
C ASN A 65 9.07 9.43 3.52
N GLU A 66 10.06 9.76 4.35
CA GLU A 66 9.92 10.21 5.74
C GLU A 66 9.05 11.47 5.86
N GLU A 67 9.07 12.35 4.84
CA GLU A 67 8.19 13.54 4.79
C GLU A 67 6.70 13.19 4.91
N LEU A 68 6.31 11.96 4.58
CA LEU A 68 4.94 11.46 4.75
C LEU A 68 4.45 11.67 6.20
N TYR A 69 5.36 11.62 7.18
CA TYR A 69 5.05 11.91 8.59
C TYR A 69 4.24 13.19 8.77
N HIS A 70 4.60 14.28 8.08
CA HIS A 70 3.93 15.58 8.24
C HIS A 70 2.50 15.57 7.70
N TYR A 71 2.22 14.73 6.70
CA TYR A 71 0.91 14.65 6.04
C TYR A 71 0.03 13.51 6.56
N PHE A 72 0.60 12.61 7.37
CA PHE A 72 -0.12 11.43 7.85
C PHE A 72 -0.95 11.76 9.10
N ASP A 73 -2.26 11.82 8.98
CA ASP A 73 -3.18 12.05 10.10
C ASP A 73 -4.19 10.89 10.27
N ILE A 74 -5.17 11.05 11.16
CA ILE A 74 -6.19 10.04 11.43
C ILE A 74 -7.10 9.80 10.21
N VAL A 75 -7.29 10.81 9.36
CA VAL A 75 -8.09 10.70 8.12
C VAL A 75 -7.35 9.82 7.12
N VAL A 76 -6.03 10.03 6.98
CA VAL A 76 -5.16 9.18 6.16
C VAL A 76 -5.18 7.74 6.68
N LEU A 77 -5.06 7.53 7.99
CA LEU A 77 -5.13 6.19 8.58
C LEU A 77 -6.48 5.51 8.32
N ALA A 78 -7.59 6.23 8.46
CA ALA A 78 -8.93 5.70 8.17
C ALA A 78 -9.05 5.26 6.71
N HIS A 79 -8.60 6.09 5.76
CA HIS A 79 -8.62 5.74 4.33
C HIS A 79 -7.67 4.58 4.00
N MET A 80 -6.52 4.51 4.65
CA MET A 80 -5.57 3.40 4.49
C MET A 80 -6.18 2.07 4.96
N ILE A 81 -6.89 2.08 6.10
CA ILE A 81 -7.62 0.89 6.59
C ILE A 81 -8.79 0.54 5.66
N MET A 82 -9.54 1.53 5.16
CA MET A 82 -10.64 1.29 4.23
C MET A 82 -10.18 0.73 2.89
N GLY A 83 -9.08 1.24 2.33
CA GLY A 83 -8.50 0.76 1.08
C GLY A 83 -7.84 -0.60 1.24
N ASP A 84 -6.74 -0.64 1.98
CA ASP A 84 -5.82 -1.79 2.02
C ASP A 84 -5.88 -2.60 3.32
N GLY A 85 -6.75 -2.22 4.26
CA GLY A 85 -6.99 -2.99 5.48
C GLY A 85 -7.78 -4.28 5.24
N SER A 86 -7.43 -5.32 5.97
CA SER A 86 -8.10 -6.62 5.97
C SER A 86 -8.21 -7.13 7.41
N MET A 87 -9.42 -7.47 7.83
CA MET A 87 -9.65 -8.03 9.17
C MET A 87 -8.98 -9.39 9.28
N LYS A 88 -8.16 -9.58 10.32
CA LYS A 88 -7.47 -10.85 10.57
C LYS A 88 -7.47 -11.17 12.06
N ASN A 89 -8.12 -12.27 12.44
CA ASN A 89 -8.26 -12.71 13.82
C ASN A 89 -8.77 -11.60 14.76
N LYS A 90 -7.88 -11.05 15.59
CA LYS A 90 -8.13 -9.99 16.57
C LYS A 90 -7.33 -8.75 16.19
N GLY A 91 -7.56 -8.22 15.00
CA GLY A 91 -6.88 -7.01 14.52
C GLY A 91 -7.10 -6.76 13.04
N VAL A 92 -6.36 -5.78 12.53
CA VAL A 92 -6.38 -5.40 11.12
C VAL A 92 -4.98 -5.55 10.53
N THR A 93 -4.89 -6.19 9.36
CA THR A 93 -3.67 -6.20 8.54
C THR A 93 -3.83 -5.19 7.42
N ILE A 94 -2.84 -4.31 7.26
CA ILE A 94 -2.73 -3.38 6.13
C ILE A 94 -1.78 -3.98 5.11
N CYS A 95 -2.28 -4.19 3.89
CA CYS A 95 -1.54 -4.79 2.79
C CYS A 95 -0.56 -3.77 2.18
N THR A 96 0.70 -3.81 2.60
CA THR A 96 1.78 -2.95 2.09
C THR A 96 2.67 -3.64 1.06
N ASP A 97 2.10 -4.59 0.31
CA ASP A 97 2.80 -5.44 -0.65
C ASP A 97 3.48 -4.69 -1.80
N CYS A 98 3.08 -3.44 -2.04
CA CYS A 98 3.67 -2.58 -3.07
C CYS A 98 4.91 -1.82 -2.61
N PHE A 99 5.32 -1.98 -1.34
CA PHE A 99 6.45 -1.27 -0.74
C PHE A 99 7.55 -2.23 -0.29
N ASN A 100 8.78 -1.74 -0.24
CA ASN A 100 9.90 -2.50 0.30
C ASN A 100 9.91 -2.49 1.83
N TYR A 101 10.72 -3.37 2.43
CA TYR A 101 10.81 -3.50 3.89
C TYR A 101 11.13 -2.17 4.61
N LYS A 102 12.07 -1.36 4.08
CA LYS A 102 12.46 -0.09 4.70
C LYS A 102 11.31 0.91 4.71
N GLU A 103 10.57 0.98 3.61
CA GLU A 103 9.37 1.82 3.46
C GLU A 103 8.25 1.40 4.42
N VAL A 104 8.05 0.09 4.61
CA VAL A 104 7.09 -0.43 5.59
C VAL A 104 7.50 -0.07 7.03
N VAL A 105 8.79 -0.11 7.34
CA VAL A 105 9.31 0.33 8.65
C VAL A 105 9.06 1.82 8.89
N ILE A 106 9.27 2.68 7.89
CA ILE A 106 8.93 4.12 7.98
C ILE A 106 7.45 4.28 8.33
N LEU A 107 6.55 3.57 7.64
CA LEU A 107 5.12 3.64 7.92
C LEU A 107 4.76 3.14 9.32
N MET A 108 5.38 2.04 9.79
CA MET A 108 5.21 1.56 11.16
C MET A 108 5.68 2.58 12.21
N ASN A 109 6.80 3.27 11.95
CA ASN A 109 7.31 4.32 12.84
C ASN A 109 6.35 5.51 12.89
N ILE A 110 5.78 5.93 11.76
CA ILE A 110 4.74 6.97 11.73
C ILE A 110 3.56 6.55 12.61
N LEU A 111 3.09 5.30 12.49
CA LEU A 111 1.97 4.79 13.29
C LEU A 111 2.29 4.78 14.79
N LYS A 112 3.51 4.39 15.15
CA LYS A 112 3.97 4.37 16.54
C LYS A 112 4.10 5.78 17.12
N ILE A 113 4.73 6.70 16.41
CA ILE A 113 5.02 8.05 16.91
C ILE A 113 3.75 8.91 16.96
N LYS A 114 2.88 8.85 15.94
CA LYS A 114 1.70 9.72 15.86
C LYS A 114 0.49 9.23 16.65
N PHE A 115 0.33 7.91 16.77
CA PHE A 115 -0.90 7.32 17.32
C PHE A 115 -0.64 6.35 18.48
N ASP A 116 0.61 6.19 18.90
CA ASP A 116 1.03 5.21 19.91
C ASP A 116 0.53 3.77 19.61
N LEU A 117 0.55 3.38 18.34
CA LEU A 117 0.12 2.05 17.91
C LEU A 117 1.30 1.08 17.83
N ASN A 118 1.27 0.04 18.66
CA ASN A 118 2.24 -1.05 18.59
C ASN A 118 1.88 -2.02 17.46
N CYS A 119 2.45 -1.79 16.28
CA CYS A 119 2.24 -2.63 15.11
C CYS A 119 3.29 -3.74 15.00
N THR A 120 2.95 -4.87 14.41
CA THR A 120 3.91 -5.91 14.03
C THR A 120 3.97 -6.05 12.52
N MET A 121 5.13 -6.44 11.99
CA MET A 121 5.27 -6.72 10.57
C MET A 121 5.08 -8.22 10.32
N HIS A 122 4.18 -8.56 9.42
CA HIS A 122 3.93 -9.93 8.99
C HIS A 122 4.35 -10.11 7.53
N PHE A 123 4.96 -11.25 7.22
CA PHE A 123 5.30 -11.60 5.85
C PHE A 123 4.28 -12.56 5.28
N GLU A 124 3.70 -12.21 4.13
CA GLU A 124 2.87 -13.16 3.41
C GLU A 124 3.76 -14.18 2.70
N LYS A 125 3.64 -15.45 3.08
CA LYS A 125 4.30 -16.54 2.37
C LYS A 125 3.73 -16.62 0.97
N HIS A 126 4.58 -16.51 -0.05
CA HIS A 126 4.17 -16.87 -1.40
C HIS A 126 3.71 -18.33 -1.38
N LYS A 127 2.41 -18.58 -1.61
CA LYS A 127 1.95 -19.94 -1.91
C LYS A 127 2.73 -20.39 -3.15
N PRO A 128 3.43 -21.54 -3.12
CA PRO A 128 3.96 -22.08 -4.37
C PRO A 128 2.78 -22.24 -5.33
N LEU A 129 2.91 -21.77 -6.57
CA LEU A 129 1.95 -22.13 -7.62
C LEU A 129 1.90 -23.65 -7.64
N ASN A 130 0.77 -24.23 -7.24
CA ASN A 130 0.53 -25.65 -7.35
C ASN A 130 0.65 -26.01 -8.84
N GLY A 131 1.70 -26.75 -9.23
CA GLY A 131 1.87 -27.26 -10.58
C GLY A 131 3.22 -27.02 -11.27
N LEU A 132 4.06 -26.06 -10.82
CA LEU A 132 5.41 -25.92 -11.40
C LEU A 132 6.44 -26.70 -10.56
N LYS A 133 7.03 -27.75 -11.14
CA LYS A 133 8.28 -28.37 -10.67
C LYS A 133 9.40 -27.32 -10.78
N LEU A 134 9.59 -26.55 -9.71
CA LEU A 134 10.70 -25.61 -9.58
C LEU A 134 12.01 -26.39 -9.41
N THR A 135 12.99 -26.10 -10.26
CA THR A 135 14.37 -26.58 -10.13
C THR A 135 14.98 -26.15 -8.79
N LYS A 136 16.00 -26.88 -8.30
CA LYS A 136 16.66 -26.61 -7.01
C LYS A 136 17.13 -25.15 -6.89
N PHE A 137 17.62 -24.57 -8.00
CA PHE A 137 18.07 -23.17 -8.09
C PHE A 137 16.94 -22.15 -7.93
N THR A 138 15.77 -22.40 -8.55
CA THR A 138 14.61 -21.51 -8.41
C THR A 138 13.96 -21.61 -7.02
N LYS A 139 14.10 -22.74 -6.32
CA LYS A 139 13.74 -22.86 -4.89
C LYS A 139 14.64 -22.01 -3.98
N LEU A 140 15.95 -22.01 -4.20
CA LEU A 140 16.92 -21.21 -3.43
C LEU A 140 16.69 -19.69 -3.63
N MET A 141 16.47 -19.26 -4.87
CA MET A 141 16.09 -17.87 -5.17
C MET A 141 14.73 -17.48 -4.58
N LYS A 142 13.78 -18.43 -4.45
CA LYS A 142 12.48 -18.22 -3.77
C LYS A 142 12.59 -18.18 -2.25
N GLN A 143 13.51 -18.96 -1.66
CA GLN A 143 13.73 -19.01 -0.21
C GLN A 143 14.36 -17.71 0.32
N ASN A 144 15.17 -17.03 -0.50
CA ASN A 144 15.74 -15.72 -0.17
C ASN A 144 14.83 -14.54 -0.51
N LYS A 145 13.65 -14.77 -1.10
CA LYS A 145 12.63 -13.73 -1.29
C LYS A 145 11.76 -13.68 -0.05
N LEU A 146 12.16 -12.80 0.89
CA LEU A 146 11.30 -12.37 1.97
C LEU A 146 9.94 -11.99 1.36
N GLY A 147 8.87 -12.62 1.84
CA GLY A 147 7.53 -12.40 1.28
C GLY A 147 7.10 -10.94 1.38
N ASN A 148 5.98 -10.60 0.75
CA ASN A 148 5.45 -9.24 0.84
C ASN A 148 5.23 -8.85 2.30
N SER A 149 5.72 -7.68 2.68
CA SER A 149 5.64 -7.16 4.05
C SER A 149 4.28 -6.49 4.25
N ARG A 150 3.59 -6.84 5.33
CA ARG A 150 2.29 -6.27 5.72
C ARG A 150 2.34 -5.79 7.17
N ILE A 151 1.62 -4.71 7.47
CA ILE A 151 1.53 -4.18 8.83
C ILE A 151 0.33 -4.82 9.51
N TYR A 152 0.50 -5.35 10.70
CA TYR A 152 -0.58 -5.84 11.55
C TYR A 152 -0.75 -4.93 12.77
N ILE A 153 -1.98 -4.48 12.97
CA ILE A 153 -2.39 -3.69 14.14
C ILE A 153 -3.29 -4.59 14.99
N PRO A 154 -2.85 -4.98 16.21
CA PRO A 154 -3.67 -5.75 17.13
C PRO A 154 -4.96 -5.03 17.50
N GLN A 155 -6.01 -5.77 17.85
CA GLN A 155 -7.29 -5.21 18.28
C GLN A 155 -7.12 -4.29 19.50
N SER A 156 -6.28 -4.67 20.46
CA SER A 156 -6.01 -3.86 21.65
C SER A 156 -5.49 -2.47 21.29
N GLU A 157 -4.62 -2.38 20.29
CA GLU A 157 -4.07 -1.12 19.78
C GLU A 157 -5.11 -0.36 18.97
N LEU A 158 -5.87 -1.06 18.11
CA LEU A 158 -6.93 -0.46 17.30
C LEU A 158 -8.04 0.16 18.16
N MET A 159 -8.36 -0.44 19.30
CA MET A 159 -9.37 0.09 20.23
C MET A 159 -8.98 1.45 20.81
N LYS A 160 -7.69 1.74 20.99
CA LYS A 160 -7.21 3.05 21.49
C LYS A 160 -7.65 4.21 20.61
N ILE A 161 -7.68 3.99 19.29
CA ILE A 161 -7.97 5.02 18.29
C ILE A 161 -9.34 4.85 17.62
N LYS A 162 -10.11 3.81 17.99
CA LYS A 162 -11.37 3.46 17.33
C LYS A 162 -12.35 4.64 17.31
N SER A 163 -12.53 5.32 18.45
CA SER A 163 -13.43 6.48 18.57
C SER A 163 -13.03 7.64 17.66
N THR A 164 -11.73 7.88 17.50
CA THR A 164 -11.20 8.94 16.60
C THR A 164 -11.19 8.54 15.13
N LEU A 165 -11.14 7.23 14.84
CA LEU A 165 -11.09 6.69 13.48
C LEU A 165 -12.48 6.66 12.82
N ILE A 166 -13.50 6.25 13.58
CA ILE A 166 -14.88 6.05 13.10
C ILE A 166 -15.46 7.26 12.35
N PRO A 167 -15.30 8.52 12.81
CA PRO A 167 -15.85 9.69 12.10
C PRO A 167 -15.35 9.84 10.67
N PHE A 168 -14.20 9.26 10.34
CA PHE A 168 -13.58 9.34 9.01
C PHE A 168 -13.73 8.05 8.20
N MET A 169 -14.47 7.07 8.74
CA MET A 169 -14.75 5.81 8.07
C MET A 169 -16.19 5.77 7.56
N CYS A 170 -16.38 5.24 6.35
CA CYS A 170 -17.70 4.88 5.87
C CYS A 170 -18.23 3.65 6.64
N SER A 171 -19.50 3.66 7.05
CA SER A 171 -20.13 2.58 7.81
C SER A 171 -20.00 1.20 7.16
N HIS A 172 -20.02 1.15 5.84
CA HIS A 172 -19.80 -0.06 5.04
C HIS A 172 -18.43 -0.73 5.26
N PHE A 173 -17.45 -0.02 5.82
CA PHE A 173 -16.11 -0.54 6.12
C PHE A 173 -15.91 -0.87 7.61
N TYR A 174 -16.91 -0.69 8.47
CA TYR A 174 -16.81 -0.99 9.91
C TYR A 174 -16.50 -2.46 10.21
N TYR A 175 -16.82 -3.37 9.29
CA TYR A 175 -16.45 -4.78 9.40
C TYR A 175 -14.92 -4.98 9.44
N LYS A 176 -14.12 -4.06 8.89
CA LYS A 176 -12.65 -4.15 8.87
C LYS A 176 -12.00 -3.90 10.24
N ILE A 177 -12.71 -3.22 11.14
CA ILE A 177 -12.20 -2.83 12.47
C ILE A 177 -12.88 -3.59 13.61
N ASN A 178 -13.64 -4.65 13.29
CA ASN A 178 -14.47 -5.39 14.22
C ASN A 178 -15.32 -4.44 15.10
N TYR A 179 -16.17 -3.65 14.45
CA TYR A 179 -16.93 -2.59 15.12
C TYR A 179 -17.92 -3.11 16.19
N LYS A 180 -18.33 -4.38 16.08
CA LYS A 180 -19.30 -5.05 16.95
C LYS A 180 -18.90 -5.07 18.43
#